data_AF-A0A4S1ZKE4-F1
#
_entry.id   AF-A0A4S1ZKE4-F1
#
_cell.length_a   1.000
_cell.length_b   1.000
_cell.length_c   1.000
_cell.angle_alpha   90.00
_cell.angle_beta   90.00
_cell.angle_gamma   90.00
#
_symmetry.space_group_name_H-M   'P 1'
#
loop_
_entity.id
_entity.type
_entity.pdbx_description
1 polymer ?
#
loop_
_entity_poly.entity_id
_entity_poly.type
_entity_poly.pdbx_seq_one_letter_code
_entity_poly.pdbx_strand_id
1 'polypeptide(L)' 'MNRLTPVPEVVVSSNIITDDETGQNLATIIVEARVADFSNGFIFLDEPGDLYLLRNAIDDYISRNNIKNPFL' A
#
# COMPACT_ATOMS: atom_id res chain seq x y z
N MET A 1 12.22 -23.61 -0.83
CA MET A 1 13.08 -22.59 -1.47
C MET A 1 13.34 -21.50 -0.46
N ASN A 2 14.58 -21.24 -0.08
CA ASN A 2 14.91 -20.04 0.69
C ASN A 2 14.78 -18.84 -0.25
N ARG A 3 13.98 -17.83 0.14
CA ARG A 3 13.93 -16.55 -0.57
C ARG A 3 15.31 -15.90 -0.47
N LEU A 4 15.90 -15.57 -1.62
CA LEU A 4 17.17 -14.83 -1.70
C LEU A 4 16.97 -13.33 -1.43
N THR A 5 15.76 -12.81 -1.65
CA THR A 5 15.40 -11.42 -1.38
C THR A 5 14.65 -11.30 -0.06
N PRO A 6 14.96 -10.30 0.79
CA PRO A 6 14.24 -10.07 2.03
C PRO A 6 12.76 -9.79 1.73
N VAL A 7 11.88 -10.24 2.63
CA VAL A 7 10.45 -9.97 2.50
C VAL A 7 10.20 -8.51 2.85
N PRO A 8 9.58 -7.71 1.97
CA PRO A 8 9.22 -6.34 2.33
C PRO A 8 8.20 -6.34 3.46
N GLU A 9 8.45 -5.50 4.47
CA GLU A 9 7.45 -5.10 5.44
C GLU A 9 6.60 -3.99 4.82
N VAL A 10 5.27 -4.18 4.79
CA VAL A 10 4.34 -3.15 4.32
C VAL A 10 3.81 -2.39 5.53
N VAL A 11 4.15 -1.11 5.61
CA VAL A 11 3.66 -0.20 6.65
C VAL A 11 2.60 0.69 6.03
N VAL A 12 1.42 0.72 6.65
CA VAL A 12 0.32 1.61 6.27
C VAL A 12 0.15 2.64 7.37
N SER A 13 0.25 3.92 7.02
CA SER A 13 0.01 5.03 7.93
C SER A 13 -0.99 6.01 7.33
N SER A 14 -1.60 6.84 8.17
CA SER A 14 -2.59 7.83 7.75
C SER A 14 -2.29 9.16 8.42
N ASN A 15 -2.40 10.25 7.66
CA ASN A 15 -2.42 11.60 8.18
C ASN A 15 -3.80 12.21 7.92
N ILE A 16 -4.47 12.66 8.98
CA ILE A 16 -5.79 13.27 8.89
C ILE A 16 -5.64 14.75 9.23
N ILE A 17 -6.03 15.60 8.28
CA ILE A 17 -6.03 17.06 8.43
C ILE A 17 -7.47 17.52 8.29
N THR A 18 -7.96 18.28 9.25
CA THR A 18 -9.26 18.96 9.12
C THR A 18 -9.03 20.27 8.39
N ASP A 19 -9.73 20.47 7.27
CA ASP A 19 -9.75 21.72 6.54
C ASP A 19 -10.55 22.76 7.36
N ASP A 20 -9.89 23.83 7.78
CA ASP A 20 -10.46 24.89 8.62
C ASP A 20 -11.54 25.72 7.88
N GLU A 21 -11.55 25.73 6.53
CA GLU A 21 -12.54 26.49 5.75
C GLU A 21 -13.82 25.69 5.49
N THR A 22 -13.69 24.39 5.23
CA THR A 22 -14.83 23.53 4.85
C THR A 22 -15.30 22.60 5.98
N GLY A 23 -14.51 22.45 7.04
CA GLY A 23 -14.74 21.52 8.15
C GLY A 23 -14.60 20.04 7.74
N GLN A 24 -14.09 19.77 6.53
CA GLN A 24 -13.92 18.40 6.04
C GLN A 24 -12.61 17.79 6.52
N ASN A 25 -12.64 16.48 6.78
CA ASN A 25 -11.43 15.73 7.10
C ASN A 25 -10.80 15.22 5.80
N LEU A 26 -9.63 15.73 5.47
CA LEU A 26 -8.75 15.23 4.43
C LEU A 26 -7.86 14.13 5.03
N ALA A 27 -7.86 12.95 4.44
CA ALA A 27 -7.13 11.79 4.96
C ALA A 27 -6.14 11.28 3.91
N THR A 28 -4.86 11.61 4.09
CA THR A 28 -3.79 11.04 3.27
C THR A 28 -3.39 9.68 3.83
N ILE A 29 -3.51 8.63 3.03
CA ILE A 29 -3.01 7.29 3.38
C ILE A 29 -1.66 7.08 2.68
N ILE A 30 -0.66 6.66 3.44
CA ILE A 30 0.69 6.37 2.96
C ILE A 30 0.92 4.87 3.11
N VAL A 31 1.26 4.21 1.99
CA VAL A 31 1.68 2.81 1.97
C VAL A 31 3.16 2.76 1.63
N GLU A 32 3.96 2.19 2.52
CA GLU A 32 5.41 2.08 2.40
C GLU A 32 5.82 0.60 2.40
N ALA A 33 6.66 0.20 1.43
CA ALA A 33 7.28 -1.11 1.40
C ALA A 33 8.76 -0.99 1.82
N ARG A 34 9.08 -1.47 3.02
CA ARG A 34 10.44 -1.46 3.60
C ARG A 34 11.12 -2.79 3.38
N VAL A 35 12.30 -2.81 2.78
CA VAL A 35 13.13 -4.01 2.67
C VAL A 35 14.42 -3.76 3.43
N ALA A 36 14.45 -4.03 4.74
CA ALA A 36 15.62 -3.91 5.64
C ALA A 36 16.54 -2.69 5.38
N ASP A 37 17.42 -2.76 4.40
CA ASP A 37 18.43 -1.75 4.02
C ASP A 37 18.02 -0.85 2.82
N PHE A 38 16.83 -1.03 2.24
CA PHE A 38 16.34 -0.31 1.06
C PHE A 38 14.87 0.12 1.21
N SER A 39 14.58 1.40 0.93
CA SER A 39 13.21 1.88 0.73
C SER A 39 12.78 1.58 -0.70
N ASN A 40 11.73 0.76 -0.86
CA ASN A 40 11.17 0.43 -2.16
C ASN A 40 9.87 1.21 -2.38
N GLY A 41 9.99 2.54 -2.39
CA GLY A 41 8.94 3.45 -2.88
C GLY A 41 7.79 3.74 -1.89
N PHE A 42 7.19 4.91 -2.11
CA PHE A 42 5.99 5.37 -1.40
C PHE A 42 4.82 5.41 -2.39
N ILE A 43 3.65 4.97 -1.93
CA ILE A 43 2.38 5.22 -2.63
C ILE A 43 1.56 6.17 -1.75
N PHE A 44 1.19 7.31 -2.34
CA PHE A 44 0.30 8.30 -1.73
C PHE A 44 -1.11 8.08 -2.25
N LEU A 45 -2.07 8.03 -1.34
CA LEU A 45 -3.49 7.87 -1.62
C LEU A 45 -4.23 9.00 -0.90
N ASP A 46 -5.05 9.74 -1.63
CA ASP A 46 -5.67 10.98 -1.15
C ASP A 46 -7.01 10.72 -0.46
N GLU A 47 -7.66 9.60 -0.79
CA GLU A 47 -8.93 9.20 -0.19
C GLU A 47 -8.92 7.73 0.27
N PRO A 48 -9.70 7.37 1.31
CA PRO A 48 -9.86 5.97 1.72
C PRO A 48 -10.38 5.05 0.60
N GLY A 49 -11.11 5.59 -0.37
CA GLY A 49 -11.59 4.86 -1.55
C GLY A 49 -10.44 4.32 -2.42
N ASP A 50 -9.32 5.02 -2.46
CA ASP A 50 -8.17 4.67 -3.31
C ASP A 50 -7.48 3.38 -2.85
N LEU A 51 -7.65 2.99 -1.59
CA LEU A 51 -7.19 1.69 -1.08
C LEU A 51 -7.86 0.53 -1.82
N TYR A 52 -9.14 0.67 -2.17
CA TYR A 52 -9.84 -0.36 -2.94
C TYR A 52 -9.33 -0.41 -4.39
N LEU A 53 -8.95 0.73 -4.98
CA LEU A 53 -8.33 0.78 -6.30
C LEU A 53 -6.97 0.08 -6.30
N LEU A 54 -6.14 0.38 -5.30
CA LEU A 54 -4.83 -0.27 -5.13
C LEU A 54 -4.98 -1.78 -4.94
N ARG A 55 -5.90 -2.21 -4.06
CA ARG A 55 -6.19 -3.64 -3.84
C ARG A 55 -6.61 -4.33 -5.13
N ASN A 56 -7.58 -3.77 -5.85
CA ASN A 56 -8.09 -4.37 -7.08
C ASN A 56 -7.01 -4.50 -8.15
N ALA A 57 -6.12 -3.51 -8.27
CA ALA A 57 -4.99 -3.55 -9.20
C ALA A 57 -3.97 -4.64 -8.82
N ILE A 58 -3.68 -4.81 -7.53
CA ILE A 58 -2.81 -5.88 -7.03
C ILE A 58 -3.44 -7.25 -7.32
N ASP A 59 -4.72 -7.42 -7.00
CA ASP A 59 -5.46 -8.67 -7.21
C ASP A 59 -5.50 -9.06 -8.70
N ASP A 60 -5.77 -8.10 -9.59
CA ASP A 60 -5.75 -8.28 -11.05
C ASP A 60 -4.35 -8.67 -11.55
N TYR A 61 -3.29 -8.01 -11.05
CA TYR A 61 -1.91 -8.37 -11.42
C TYR A 61 -1.53 -9.78 -10.98
N ILE A 62 -1.89 -10.18 -9.74
CA ILE A 62 -1.67 -11.54 -9.22
C ILE A 62 -2.38 -12.56 -10.10
N SER A 63 -3.64 -12.30 -10.44
CA SER A 63 -4.46 -13.16 -11.28
C SER A 63 -3.85 -13.34 -12.67
N ARG A 64 -3.53 -12.24 -13.36
CA ARG A 64 -2.96 -12.27 -14.73
C ARG A 64 -1.64 -13.00 -14.81
N ASN A 65 -0.84 -12.96 -13.75
CA ASN A 65 0.48 -13.58 -13.70
C ASN A 65 0.48 -14.97 -13.04
N ASN A 66 -0.69 -15.51 -12.66
CA ASN A 66 -0.82 -16.78 -11.94
C ASN A 66 0.10 -16.88 -10.71
N ILE A 67 0.27 -15.77 -9.99
CA ILE A 67 1.11 -15.75 -8.79
C ILE A 67 0.38 -16.54 -7.71
N LYS A 68 0.94 -17.69 -7.33
CA LYS A 68 0.39 -18.50 -6.23
C LYS A 68 0.84 -17.92 -4.90
N ASN A 69 -0.09 -17.78 -3.97
CA ASN A 69 0.27 -17.49 -2.59
C ASN A 69 1.01 -18.70 -2.02
N PRO A 70 2.29 -18.59 -1.62
CA PRO A 70 3.03 -19.71 -1.06
C PRO A 70 2.64 -20.01 0.40
N PHE A 71 1.70 -19.25 0.98
CA PHE A 71 1.25 -19.34 2.37
C PHE A 71 -0.23 -19.73 2.53
N LEU A 72 -0.93 -20.01 1.43
CA LEU A 72 -2.28 -20.61 1.38
C LEU A 72 -2.22 -21.90 0.57
#